data_AF-A0A5M6CM20-F1
#
_entry.id   AF-A0A5M6CM20-F1
#
_cell.length_a   1.000
_cell.length_b   1.000
_cell.length_c   1.000
_cell.angle_alpha   90.00
_cell.angle_beta   90.00
_cell.angle_gamma   90.00
#
_symmetry.space_group_name_H-M   'P 1'
#
loop_
_entity.id
_entity.type
_entity.pdbx_description
1 polymer ?
#
loop_
_entity_poly.entity_id
_entity_poly.type
_entity_poly.pdbx_seq_one_letter_code
_entity_poly.pdbx_strand_id
1 'polypeptide(L)'
;MFFKRTTLFILFLPLFLNAQENYSNRWKEISRTDRKDKSVAYTDTMRINNVTKESLKMRRGSFEYSGTISNDLLEVGEEQYQIIKQDEKEIRIGDEDYIHIFARESKDLSAADATAAINERTLPLKPVSSIDTFLLKGEWQAYSRKRKDGPGKINYKELIKTLSFHPDLTMNNYGIVTINNGISMFPIRALKGSDIIISDDNNKEHRIIVWKLTKDELIVEDDSGILYYMKQF
;
A
#
# COMPACT_ATOMS: atom_id res chain seq x y z
N MET A 1 34.03 -25.56 -70.10
CA MET A 1 32.68 -25.11 -69.67
C MET A 1 32.74 -24.93 -68.16
N PHE A 2 33.02 -23.72 -67.67
CA PHE A 2 33.21 -23.44 -66.24
C PHE A 2 31.99 -22.69 -65.71
N PHE A 3 31.20 -23.33 -64.84
CA PHE A 3 30.07 -22.71 -64.16
C PHE A 3 30.58 -21.84 -63.00
N LYS A 4 30.44 -20.51 -63.13
CA LYS A 4 30.62 -19.57 -62.03
C LYS A 4 29.46 -19.74 -61.04
N ARG A 5 29.77 -20.16 -59.81
CA ARG A 5 28.83 -20.16 -58.69
C ARG A 5 28.70 -18.72 -58.17
N THR A 6 27.54 -18.13 -58.39
CA THR A 6 27.15 -16.84 -57.80
C THR A 6 26.65 -17.10 -56.38
N THR A 7 27.47 -16.78 -55.39
CA THR A 7 27.08 -16.86 -53.97
C THR A 7 26.22 -15.63 -53.63
N LEU A 8 24.94 -15.85 -53.35
CA LEU A 8 24.01 -14.84 -52.89
C LEU A 8 24.27 -14.55 -51.40
N PHE A 9 24.83 -13.37 -51.12
CA PHE A 9 25.00 -12.86 -49.76
C PHE A 9 23.67 -12.25 -49.29
N ILE A 10 22.95 -12.95 -48.40
CA ILE A 10 21.75 -12.41 -47.76
C ILE A 10 22.23 -11.55 -46.58
N LEU A 11 22.14 -10.23 -46.73
CA LEU A 11 22.34 -9.28 -45.64
C LEU A 11 21.17 -9.40 -44.64
N PHE A 12 21.43 -10.03 -43.51
CA PHE A 12 20.57 -9.93 -42.34
C PHE A 12 20.73 -8.53 -41.73
N LEU A 13 19.77 -7.65 -41.99
CA LEU A 13 19.64 -6.39 -41.25
C LEU A 13 19.07 -6.71 -39.85
N PRO A 14 19.77 -6.38 -38.75
CA PRO A 14 19.21 -6.53 -37.43
C PRO A 14 18.04 -5.55 -37.27
N LEU A 15 16.83 -6.09 -37.11
CA LEU A 15 15.68 -5.34 -36.67
C LEU A 15 15.93 -4.92 -35.22
N PHE A 16 16.33 -3.66 -35.02
CA PHE A 16 16.29 -3.03 -33.71
C PHE A 16 14.83 -2.86 -33.30
N LEU A 17 14.30 -3.86 -32.59
CA LEU A 17 13.12 -3.72 -31.77
C LEU A 17 13.44 -2.68 -30.69
N ASN A 18 13.07 -1.42 -30.94
CA ASN A 18 12.98 -0.42 -29.89
C ASN A 18 11.92 -0.89 -28.92
N ALA A 19 12.36 -1.53 -27.83
CA ALA A 19 11.50 -1.84 -26.70
C ALA A 19 10.90 -0.51 -26.25
N GLN A 20 9.58 -0.40 -26.34
CA GLN A 20 8.84 0.75 -25.86
C GLN A 20 9.10 0.82 -24.35
N GLU A 21 9.92 1.78 -23.91
CA GLU A 21 10.18 1.99 -22.49
C GLU A 21 8.87 2.31 -21.81
N ASN A 22 8.31 1.32 -21.11
CA ASN A 22 7.12 1.50 -20.32
C ASN A 22 7.53 2.27 -19.06
N TYR A 23 7.58 3.60 -19.16
CA TYR A 23 7.84 4.45 -18.00
C TYR A 23 6.77 4.24 -16.93
N SER A 24 7.18 4.17 -15.65
CA SER A 24 6.23 4.03 -14.55
C SER A 24 5.43 5.33 -14.39
N ASN A 25 4.12 5.24 -14.12
CA ASN A 25 3.30 6.42 -13.79
C ASN A 25 3.40 6.79 -12.31
N ARG A 26 4.61 6.65 -11.74
CA ARG A 26 4.93 6.94 -10.34
C ARG A 26 6.09 7.91 -10.29
N TRP A 27 5.95 8.88 -9.41
CA TRP A 27 6.83 10.03 -9.30
C TRP A 27 7.13 10.25 -7.82
N LYS A 28 8.41 10.48 -7.51
CA LYS A 28 8.86 10.74 -6.15
C LYS A 28 9.53 12.11 -6.09
N GLU A 29 9.22 12.87 -5.05
CA GLU A 29 9.92 14.12 -4.76
C GLU A 29 11.40 13.82 -4.44
N ILE A 30 12.29 14.34 -5.27
CA ILE A 30 13.74 14.18 -5.15
C ILE A 30 14.44 15.44 -4.66
N SER A 31 13.76 16.59 -4.74
CA SER A 31 14.28 17.87 -4.28
C SER A 31 13.13 18.84 -4.00
N ARG A 32 13.39 19.76 -3.07
CA ARG A 32 12.55 20.93 -2.78
C ARG A 32 13.43 22.17 -2.82
N THR A 33 13.00 23.21 -3.51
CA THR A 33 13.68 24.51 -3.52
C THR A 33 12.73 25.61 -3.04
N ASP A 34 13.27 26.71 -2.54
CA ASP A 34 12.49 27.92 -2.30
C ASP A 34 12.15 28.61 -3.63
N ARG A 35 11.32 29.66 -3.60
CA ARG A 35 11.00 30.46 -4.80
C ARG A 35 12.22 31.17 -5.44
N LYS A 36 13.40 31.12 -4.82
CA LYS A 36 14.68 31.62 -5.34
C LYS A 36 15.62 30.50 -5.80
N ASP A 37 15.08 29.28 -5.96
CA ASP A 37 15.77 28.07 -6.39
C ASP A 37 16.89 27.59 -5.44
N LYS A 38 16.83 27.98 -4.16
CA LYS A 38 17.73 27.44 -3.14
C LYS A 38 17.17 26.15 -2.57
N SER A 39 18.01 25.12 -2.48
CA SER A 39 17.62 23.83 -1.91
C SER A 39 17.18 23.98 -0.45
N VAL A 40 16.07 23.32 -0.12
CA VAL A 40 15.45 23.28 1.21
C VAL A 40 15.45 21.83 1.69
N ALA A 41 15.91 21.60 2.92
CA ALA A 41 15.82 20.29 3.54
C ALA A 41 14.37 19.98 3.94
N TYR A 42 13.92 18.76 3.70
CA TYR A 42 12.57 18.31 4.03
C TYR A 42 12.61 16.90 4.65
N THR A 43 11.72 16.65 5.61
CA THR A 43 11.61 15.37 6.30
C THR A 43 10.45 14.52 5.77
N ASP A 44 9.55 15.11 4.99
CA ASP A 44 8.37 14.50 4.43
C ASP A 44 8.50 14.36 2.91
N THR A 45 8.38 13.15 2.38
CA THR A 45 8.47 12.94 0.92
C THR A 45 7.09 12.89 0.29
N MET A 46 6.86 13.74 -0.71
CA MET A 46 5.68 13.66 -1.56
C MET A 46 5.87 12.61 -2.66
N ARG A 47 4.79 11.90 -3.01
CA ARG A 47 4.74 11.02 -4.17
C ARG A 47 3.52 11.33 -5.01
N ILE A 48 3.66 11.25 -6.33
CA ILE A 48 2.57 11.43 -7.28
C ILE A 48 2.41 10.14 -8.07
N ASN A 49 1.18 9.69 -8.28
CA ASN A 49 0.88 8.54 -9.13
C ASN A 49 -0.39 8.79 -9.96
N ASN A 50 -0.64 7.90 -10.93
CA ASN A 50 -1.83 7.94 -11.77
C ASN A 50 -2.05 9.30 -12.46
N VAL A 51 -0.96 9.93 -12.90
CA VAL A 51 -1.01 11.22 -13.60
C VAL A 51 -1.71 11.04 -14.95
N THR A 52 -2.72 11.88 -15.19
CA THR A 52 -3.45 12.02 -16.44
C THR A 52 -3.44 13.49 -16.87
N LYS A 53 -4.13 13.84 -17.96
CA LYS A 53 -4.29 15.23 -18.38
C LYS A 53 -5.10 16.08 -17.38
N GLU A 54 -6.02 15.46 -16.66
CA GLU A 54 -7.03 16.17 -15.85
C GLU A 54 -6.91 15.87 -14.36
N SER A 55 -6.10 14.89 -13.96
CA SER A 55 -6.03 14.46 -12.56
C SER A 55 -4.75 13.70 -12.21
N LEU A 56 -4.48 13.62 -10.91
CA LEU A 56 -3.44 12.77 -10.32
C LEU A 56 -3.83 12.30 -8.92
N LYS A 57 -3.03 11.41 -8.33
CA LYS A 57 -3.05 11.11 -6.90
C LYS A 57 -1.75 11.57 -6.27
N MET A 58 -1.84 12.21 -5.12
CA MET A 58 -0.70 12.71 -4.38
C MET A 58 -0.69 12.12 -2.98
N ARG A 59 0.45 11.55 -2.57
CA ARG A 59 0.67 11.06 -1.22
C ARG A 59 1.64 11.96 -0.49
N ARG A 60 1.23 12.46 0.68
CA ARG A 60 2.09 13.18 1.64
C ARG A 60 2.06 12.43 2.97
N GLY A 61 3.20 11.87 3.37
CA GLY A 61 3.28 11.00 4.55
C GLY A 61 2.38 9.76 4.44
N SER A 62 1.39 9.65 5.33
CA SER A 62 0.42 8.54 5.37
C SER A 62 -0.89 8.81 4.63
N PHE A 63 -1.10 10.03 4.13
CA PHE A 63 -2.34 10.44 3.49
C PHE A 63 -2.21 10.45 1.97
N GLU A 64 -3.28 10.07 1.28
CA GLU A 64 -3.40 10.15 -0.18
C GLU A 64 -4.56 11.06 -0.54
N TYR A 65 -4.32 11.98 -1.46
CA TYR A 65 -5.23 13.01 -1.92
C TYR A 65 -5.46 12.84 -3.42
N SER A 66 -6.66 13.21 -3.88
CA SER A 66 -6.96 13.31 -5.31
C SER A 66 -6.68 14.74 -5.76
N GLY A 67 -5.95 14.88 -6.85
CA GLY A 67 -5.66 16.16 -7.46
C GLY A 67 -6.41 16.35 -8.78
N THR A 68 -6.93 17.55 -9.01
CA THR A 68 -7.53 17.97 -10.29
C THR A 68 -6.58 18.94 -10.98
N ILE A 69 -6.34 18.73 -12.28
CA ILE A 69 -5.50 19.59 -13.10
C ILE A 69 -6.39 20.42 -14.02
N SER A 70 -6.25 21.73 -13.94
CA SER A 70 -6.93 22.68 -14.82
C SER A 70 -5.92 23.74 -15.27
N ASN A 71 -5.63 23.75 -16.58
CA ASN A 71 -4.55 24.56 -17.15
C ASN A 71 -3.21 24.27 -16.44
N ASP A 72 -2.55 25.30 -15.92
CA ASP A 72 -1.29 25.20 -15.18
C ASP A 72 -1.50 25.15 -13.65
N LEU A 73 -2.71 24.79 -13.20
CA LEU A 73 -3.06 24.70 -11.79
C LEU A 73 -3.41 23.26 -11.41
N LEU A 74 -2.85 22.81 -10.29
CA LEU A 74 -3.15 21.54 -9.64
C LEU A 74 -3.81 21.83 -8.29
N GLU A 75 -5.05 21.40 -8.13
CA GLU A 75 -5.81 21.51 -6.87
C GLU A 75 -5.80 20.18 -6.14
N VAL A 76 -5.33 20.15 -4.89
CA VAL A 76 -5.23 18.92 -4.08
C VAL A 76 -5.81 19.21 -2.69
N GLY A 77 -7.07 18.83 -2.47
CA GLY A 77 -7.79 19.18 -1.24
C GLY A 77 -8.00 20.70 -1.17
N GLU A 78 -7.49 21.34 -0.12
CA GLU A 78 -7.53 22.80 0.07
C GLU A 78 -6.27 23.49 -0.46
N GLU A 79 -5.26 22.73 -0.91
CA GLU A 79 -3.99 23.27 -1.39
C GLU A 79 -4.02 23.45 -2.92
N GLN A 80 -3.37 24.51 -3.39
CA GLN A 80 -3.20 24.80 -4.81
C GLN A 80 -1.72 24.84 -5.16
N TYR A 81 -1.36 24.20 -6.27
CA TYR A 81 0.00 24.15 -6.78
C TYR A 81 0.02 24.66 -8.22
N GLN A 82 0.98 25.52 -8.53
CA GLN A 82 1.29 25.89 -9.91
C GLN A 82 2.08 24.76 -10.57
N ILE A 83 1.65 24.28 -11.73
CA ILE A 83 2.41 23.34 -12.56
C ILE A 83 3.47 24.13 -13.32
N ILE A 84 4.72 24.03 -12.87
CA ILE A 84 5.86 24.74 -13.47
C ILE A 84 6.42 23.95 -14.65
N LYS A 85 6.41 22.62 -14.54
CA LYS A 85 6.91 21.72 -15.59
C LYS A 85 6.28 20.35 -15.49
N GLN A 86 5.96 19.75 -16.64
CA GLN A 86 5.50 18.38 -16.73
C GLN A 86 5.99 17.79 -18.06
N ASP A 87 6.98 16.91 -17.99
CA ASP A 87 7.46 16.16 -19.15
C ASP A 87 7.68 14.67 -18.80
N GLU A 88 8.29 13.92 -19.72
CA GLU A 88 8.52 12.49 -19.52
C GLU A 88 9.53 12.17 -18.42
N LYS A 89 10.34 13.12 -17.96
CA LYS A 89 11.43 12.91 -17.01
C LYS A 89 11.16 13.57 -15.66
N GLU A 90 10.42 14.66 -15.66
CA GLU A 90 10.29 15.54 -14.50
C GLU A 90 8.89 16.15 -14.38
N ILE A 91 8.40 16.21 -13.15
CA ILE A 91 7.27 17.07 -12.76
C ILE A 91 7.80 18.11 -11.77
N ARG A 92 7.50 19.38 -12.01
CA ARG A 92 7.71 20.48 -11.05
C ARG A 92 6.40 21.15 -10.75
N ILE A 93 6.07 21.23 -9.47
CA ILE A 93 4.92 21.98 -8.98
C ILE A 93 5.39 22.94 -7.89
N GLY A 94 4.75 24.10 -7.75
CA GLY A 94 5.10 25.07 -6.71
C GLY A 94 3.89 25.53 -5.91
N ASP A 95 4.05 25.60 -4.59
CA ASP A 95 3.10 26.21 -3.64
C ASP A 95 3.60 27.60 -3.23
N GLU A 96 2.95 28.27 -2.28
CA GLU A 96 3.35 29.63 -1.87
C GLU A 96 4.84 29.76 -1.48
N ASP A 97 5.42 28.72 -0.89
CA ASP A 97 6.75 28.77 -0.28
C ASP A 97 7.83 28.06 -1.13
N TYR A 98 7.47 26.98 -1.81
CA TYR A 98 8.39 25.99 -2.35
C TYR A 98 8.09 25.57 -3.78
N ILE A 99 9.12 25.02 -4.41
CA ILE A 99 9.06 24.29 -5.68
C ILE A 99 9.47 22.84 -5.39
N HIS A 100 8.57 21.93 -5.69
CA HIS A 100 8.74 20.49 -5.52
C HIS A 100 9.15 19.88 -6.85
N ILE A 101 10.26 19.15 -6.85
CA ILE A 101 10.84 18.53 -8.04
C ILE A 101 10.71 17.02 -7.91
N PHE A 102 10.00 16.43 -8.87
CA PHE A 102 9.72 15.00 -8.93
C PHE A 102 10.42 14.36 -10.12
N ALA A 103 10.97 13.18 -9.90
CA ALA A 103 11.47 12.30 -10.95
C ALA A 103 10.66 11.01 -11.00
N ARG A 104 10.62 10.37 -12.17
CA ARG A 104 10.01 9.06 -12.31
C ARG A 104 10.72 8.05 -11.42
N GLU A 105 9.93 7.29 -10.66
CA GLU A 105 10.46 6.06 -10.08
C GLU A 105 10.63 5.04 -11.22
N SER A 106 11.71 4.26 -11.20
CA SER A 106 11.89 3.14 -12.12
C SER A 106 10.68 2.19 -12.03
N LYS A 107 10.32 1.55 -13.15
CA LYS A 107 9.24 0.56 -13.18
C LYS A 107 9.58 -0.71 -12.37
N ASP A 108 10.81 -0.82 -11.89
CA ASP A 108 11.22 -1.80 -10.89
C ASP A 108 11.07 -1.27 -9.46
N LEU A 109 9.97 -1.68 -8.82
CA LEU A 109 10.03 -2.11 -7.43
C LEU A 109 10.14 -3.63 -7.40
N SER A 110 11.22 -4.22 -7.94
CA SER A 110 11.38 -5.67 -7.95
C SER A 110 12.74 -6.08 -7.36
N ALA A 111 12.70 -7.13 -6.52
CA ALA A 111 13.78 -7.77 -5.79
C ALA A 111 14.40 -7.08 -4.56
N ALA A 112 15.09 -5.95 -4.59
CA ALA A 112 15.90 -5.57 -3.40
C ALA A 112 15.04 -5.13 -2.17
N ASP A 113 14.12 -4.18 -2.37
CA ASP A 113 13.15 -3.78 -1.34
C ASP A 113 11.95 -4.72 -1.28
N ALA A 114 11.70 -5.47 -2.36
CA ALA A 114 10.71 -6.53 -2.34
C ALA A 114 11.21 -7.67 -1.45
N THR A 115 12.48 -8.07 -1.46
CA THR A 115 12.98 -9.12 -0.58
C THR A 115 13.04 -8.63 0.87
N ALA A 116 13.33 -7.36 1.14
CA ALA A 116 13.18 -6.81 2.50
C ALA A 116 11.70 -6.74 2.94
N ALA A 117 10.78 -6.25 2.10
CA ALA A 117 9.36 -6.12 2.41
C ALA A 117 8.54 -7.42 2.26
N ILE A 118 9.02 -8.40 1.50
CA ILE A 118 8.50 -9.77 1.37
C ILE A 118 9.05 -10.60 2.52
N ASN A 119 10.32 -10.48 2.91
CA ASN A 119 10.83 -11.15 4.12
C ASN A 119 10.14 -10.62 5.39
N GLU A 120 9.76 -9.34 5.43
CA GLU A 120 8.98 -8.77 6.55
C GLU A 120 7.49 -9.13 6.53
N ARG A 121 6.92 -9.54 5.37
CA ARG A 121 5.48 -9.84 5.23
C ARG A 121 5.20 -11.22 4.65
N THR A 122 6.14 -12.15 4.76
CA THR A 122 5.89 -13.55 4.44
C THR A 122 4.96 -14.07 5.53
N LEU A 123 3.76 -14.46 5.15
CA LEU A 123 2.84 -15.14 6.06
C LEU A 123 3.55 -16.40 6.59
N PRO A 124 3.56 -16.66 7.91
CA PRO A 124 4.11 -17.90 8.44
C PRO A 124 3.50 -19.12 7.75
N LEU A 125 4.25 -20.21 7.65
CA LEU A 125 3.78 -21.44 6.99
C LEU A 125 2.51 -22.03 7.65
N LYS A 126 2.30 -21.72 8.93
CA LYS A 126 1.15 -22.16 9.72
C LYS A 126 0.71 -21.03 10.67
N PRO A 127 -0.58 -20.97 11.01
CA PRO A 127 -1.05 -20.12 12.10
C PRO A 127 -0.33 -20.39 13.43
N VAL A 128 -0.43 -19.45 14.37
CA VAL A 128 0.12 -19.65 15.72
C VAL A 128 -0.56 -20.86 16.37
N SER A 129 0.19 -21.73 17.05
CA SER A 129 -0.41 -22.91 17.71
C SER A 129 -1.30 -22.54 18.89
N SER A 130 -1.04 -21.40 19.52
CA SER A 130 -1.77 -20.84 20.65
C SER A 130 -1.61 -19.32 20.70
N ILE A 131 -2.68 -18.61 21.05
CA ILE A 131 -2.66 -17.16 21.27
C ILE A 131 -2.11 -16.84 22.66
N ASP A 132 -1.03 -16.08 22.73
CA ASP A 132 -0.52 -15.50 23.96
C ASP A 132 -1.35 -14.25 24.34
N THR A 133 -2.20 -14.39 25.35
CA THR A 133 -3.08 -13.31 25.81
C THR A 133 -2.35 -12.11 26.40
N PHE A 134 -1.12 -12.29 26.89
CA PHE A 134 -0.31 -11.17 27.38
C PHE A 134 0.21 -10.32 26.22
N LEU A 135 0.62 -10.96 25.12
CA LEU A 135 1.01 -10.27 23.90
C LEU A 135 -0.18 -9.66 23.16
N LEU A 136 -1.34 -10.32 23.14
CA LEU A 136 -2.53 -9.83 22.43
C LEU A 136 -3.15 -8.60 23.12
N LYS A 137 -2.91 -8.40 24.42
CA LYS A 137 -3.49 -7.31 25.22
C LYS A 137 -3.26 -5.93 24.59
N GLY A 138 -4.32 -5.12 24.52
CA GLY A 138 -4.29 -3.74 24.03
C GLY A 138 -5.10 -3.56 22.75
N GLU A 139 -4.88 -2.43 22.09
CA GLU A 139 -5.55 -2.07 20.85
C GLU A 139 -4.63 -2.28 19.65
N TRP A 140 -5.12 -2.99 18.64
CA TRP A 140 -4.43 -3.29 17.41
C TRP A 140 -5.16 -2.65 16.24
N GLN A 141 -4.47 -1.85 15.44
CA GLN A 141 -5.04 -1.17 14.28
C GLN A 141 -4.46 -1.70 12.97
N ALA A 142 -5.34 -2.07 12.04
CA ALA A 142 -4.97 -2.58 10.72
C ALA A 142 -4.45 -1.47 9.80
N TYR A 143 -3.15 -1.53 9.48
CA TYR A 143 -2.46 -0.59 8.58
C TYR A 143 -2.30 -1.14 7.15
N SER A 144 -2.43 -2.46 6.95
CA SER A 144 -2.39 -3.08 5.62
C SER A 144 -3.36 -4.25 5.52
N ARG A 145 -3.88 -4.48 4.31
CA ARG A 145 -4.85 -5.55 4.03
C ARG A 145 -4.52 -6.20 2.68
N LYS A 146 -4.60 -7.52 2.59
CA LYS A 146 -4.39 -8.27 1.35
C LYS A 146 -5.29 -9.50 1.34
N ARG A 147 -5.86 -9.86 0.19
CA ARG A 147 -6.46 -11.20 0.05
C ARG A 147 -5.35 -12.24 0.00
N LYS A 148 -5.56 -13.35 0.67
CA LYS A 148 -4.65 -14.49 0.69
C LYS A 148 -4.48 -15.13 -0.69
N ASP A 149 -5.59 -15.25 -1.42
CA ASP A 149 -5.63 -15.91 -2.74
C ASP A 149 -5.40 -14.95 -3.94
N GLY A 150 -4.84 -13.77 -3.70
CA GLY A 150 -4.55 -12.79 -4.75
C GLY A 150 -5.69 -11.81 -5.07
N PRO A 151 -5.58 -11.05 -6.17
CA PRO A 151 -6.46 -9.91 -6.44
C PRO A 151 -7.91 -10.35 -6.63
N GLY A 152 -8.82 -9.71 -5.89
CA GLY A 152 -10.26 -9.97 -5.95
C GLY A 152 -11.07 -8.78 -5.45
N LYS A 153 -12.39 -8.85 -5.61
CA LYS A 153 -13.30 -7.80 -5.12
C LYS A 153 -13.35 -7.83 -3.59
N ILE A 154 -12.90 -6.75 -2.95
CA ILE A 154 -12.93 -6.58 -1.50
C ILE A 154 -14.15 -5.72 -1.14
N ASN A 155 -14.99 -6.19 -0.23
CA ASN A 155 -16.07 -5.38 0.35
C ASN A 155 -15.50 -4.51 1.47
N TYR A 156 -15.18 -3.25 1.16
CA TYR A 156 -14.56 -2.33 2.12
C TYR A 156 -15.43 -2.01 3.35
N LYS A 157 -16.75 -2.27 3.28
CA LYS A 157 -17.69 -2.04 4.39
C LYS A 157 -17.62 -3.12 5.47
N GLU A 158 -17.00 -4.26 5.19
CA GLU A 158 -16.92 -5.41 6.11
C GLU A 158 -15.50 -5.60 6.65
N LEU A 159 -14.60 -4.64 6.42
CA LEU A 159 -13.20 -4.78 6.79
C LEU A 159 -12.95 -4.48 8.26
N ILE A 160 -12.20 -5.37 8.90
CA ILE A 160 -11.65 -5.15 10.23
C ILE A 160 -10.75 -3.90 10.21
N LYS A 161 -11.01 -3.01 11.18
CA LYS A 161 -10.22 -1.81 11.44
C LYS A 161 -9.36 -1.96 12.67
N THR A 162 -10.00 -2.36 13.76
CA THR A 162 -9.38 -2.41 15.08
C THR A 162 -9.75 -3.71 15.77
N LEU A 163 -8.81 -4.27 16.51
CA LEU A 163 -9.02 -5.39 17.42
C LEU A 163 -8.51 -4.95 18.80
N SER A 164 -9.40 -4.87 19.77
CA SER A 164 -9.06 -4.46 21.13
C SER A 164 -9.28 -5.64 22.06
N PHE A 165 -8.22 -6.13 22.69
CA PHE A 165 -8.26 -7.27 23.60
C PHE A 165 -8.00 -6.83 25.03
N HIS A 166 -8.93 -7.19 25.91
CA HIS A 166 -8.87 -6.90 27.34
C HIS A 166 -9.06 -8.22 28.09
N PRO A 167 -8.06 -8.71 28.82
CA PRO A 167 -8.14 -10.00 29.50
C PRO A 167 -9.12 -10.01 30.70
N ASP A 168 -9.76 -8.88 31.01
CA ASP A 168 -10.61 -8.75 32.18
C ASP A 168 -12.00 -9.37 31.92
N LEU A 169 -12.27 -10.50 32.56
CA LEU A 169 -13.45 -11.36 32.36
C LEU A 169 -14.76 -10.77 32.92
N THR A 170 -14.73 -9.56 33.45
CA THR A 170 -15.88 -8.94 34.12
C THR A 170 -17.09 -8.71 33.19
N MET A 171 -16.89 -8.77 31.86
CA MET A 171 -17.92 -8.48 30.85
C MET A 171 -18.34 -9.65 29.93
N ASN A 172 -18.06 -10.92 30.30
CA ASN A 172 -18.41 -12.11 29.48
C ASN A 172 -17.86 -12.09 28.03
N ASN A 173 -16.83 -11.28 27.78
CA ASN A 173 -16.10 -11.21 26.52
C ASN A 173 -14.65 -10.78 26.80
N TYR A 174 -13.75 -11.11 25.89
CA TYR A 174 -12.32 -10.82 26.00
C TYR A 174 -11.91 -9.51 25.29
N GLY A 175 -12.87 -8.72 24.81
CA GLY A 175 -12.62 -7.54 23.98
C GLY A 175 -13.56 -7.44 22.78
N ILE A 176 -13.22 -6.56 21.84
CA ILE A 176 -14.05 -6.21 20.69
C ILE A 176 -13.24 -6.16 19.40
N VAL A 177 -13.85 -6.58 18.30
CA VAL A 177 -13.37 -6.35 16.94
C VAL A 177 -14.28 -5.31 16.30
N THR A 178 -13.68 -4.25 15.78
CA THR A 178 -14.40 -3.15 15.15
C THR A 178 -14.25 -3.19 13.64
N ILE A 179 -15.40 -3.12 12.96
CA ILE A 179 -15.52 -3.06 11.51
C ILE A 179 -16.11 -1.70 11.12
N ASN A 180 -15.74 -1.20 9.93
CA ASN A 180 -16.36 -0.02 9.32
C ASN A 180 -16.40 1.25 10.21
N ASN A 181 -15.22 1.79 10.58
CA ASN A 181 -15.12 3.05 11.34
C ASN A 181 -15.85 3.09 12.70
N GLY A 182 -16.06 1.94 13.37
CA GLY A 182 -16.78 1.93 14.66
C GLY A 182 -18.27 1.61 14.54
N ILE A 183 -18.79 1.41 13.33
CA ILE A 183 -20.23 1.18 13.12
C ILE A 183 -20.64 -0.21 13.60
N SER A 184 -19.79 -1.21 13.44
CA SER A 184 -20.06 -2.58 13.89
C SER A 184 -18.98 -3.04 14.85
N MET A 185 -19.40 -3.52 16.03
CA MET A 185 -18.52 -4.00 17.09
C MET A 185 -18.90 -5.43 17.45
N PHE A 186 -17.95 -6.34 17.29
CA PHE A 186 -18.16 -7.77 17.51
C PHE A 186 -17.41 -8.21 18.76
N PRO A 187 -18.08 -8.68 19.82
CA PRO A 187 -17.41 -9.15 21.04
C PRO A 187 -16.58 -10.41 20.78
N ILE A 188 -15.38 -10.46 21.33
CA ILE A 188 -14.53 -11.65 21.35
C ILE A 188 -15.06 -12.60 22.42
N ARG A 189 -15.61 -13.75 22.00
CA ARG A 189 -16.23 -14.74 22.90
C ARG A 189 -15.26 -15.79 23.41
N ALA A 190 -14.28 -16.18 22.59
CA ALA A 190 -13.36 -17.25 22.94
C ALA A 190 -12.05 -17.13 22.17
N LEU A 191 -11.00 -17.72 22.75
CA LEU A 191 -9.74 -18.01 22.07
C LEU A 191 -9.55 -19.52 22.01
N LYS A 192 -9.33 -20.08 20.82
CA LYS A 192 -9.16 -21.53 20.61
C LYS A 192 -7.98 -21.80 19.67
N GLY A 193 -6.84 -22.19 20.22
CA GLY A 193 -5.62 -22.39 19.42
C GLY A 193 -5.19 -21.09 18.74
N SER A 194 -5.24 -21.06 17.40
CA SER A 194 -4.99 -19.87 16.57
C SER A 194 -6.19 -18.93 16.45
N ASP A 195 -7.36 -19.32 16.94
CA ASP A 195 -8.61 -18.69 16.55
C ASP A 195 -9.12 -17.70 17.60
N ILE A 196 -9.48 -16.52 17.13
CA ILE A 196 -10.29 -15.54 17.86
C ILE A 196 -11.73 -15.72 17.36
N ILE A 197 -12.62 -16.09 18.27
CA ILE A 197 -14.04 -16.28 17.95
C ILE A 197 -14.79 -15.01 18.34
N ILE A 198 -15.45 -14.40 17.35
CA ILE A 198 -16.31 -13.24 17.55
C ILE A 198 -17.76 -13.61 17.26
N SER A 199 -18.73 -12.88 17.81
CA SER A 199 -20.15 -13.07 17.50
C SER A 199 -20.77 -11.82 16.93
N ASP A 200 -21.61 -11.96 15.92
CA ASP A 200 -22.47 -10.88 15.43
C ASP A 200 -23.74 -10.69 16.26
N ASP A 201 -24.52 -9.67 15.88
CA ASP A 201 -25.79 -9.32 16.52
C ASP A 201 -26.83 -10.45 16.45
N ASN A 202 -26.67 -11.42 15.54
CA ASN A 202 -27.51 -12.61 15.43
C ASN A 202 -26.95 -13.82 16.22
N ASN A 203 -25.93 -13.61 17.06
CA ASN A 203 -25.17 -14.65 17.76
C ASN A 203 -24.51 -15.67 16.82
N LYS A 204 -24.33 -15.35 15.54
CA LYS A 204 -23.53 -16.19 14.65
C LYS A 204 -22.06 -15.97 14.97
N GLU A 205 -21.34 -17.05 15.19
CA GLU A 205 -19.90 -17.02 15.41
C GLU A 205 -19.15 -16.85 14.08
N HIS A 206 -18.15 -15.98 14.08
CA HIS A 206 -17.19 -15.80 12.99
C HIS A 206 -15.79 -16.04 13.54
N ARG A 207 -14.91 -16.53 12.67
CA ARG A 207 -13.56 -16.93 13.04
C ARG A 207 -12.55 -15.96 12.45
N ILE A 208 -11.60 -15.56 13.30
CA ILE A 208 -10.43 -14.81 12.90
C ILE A 208 -9.19 -15.66 13.26
N ILE A 209 -8.39 -16.01 12.26
CA ILE A 209 -7.21 -16.86 12.42
C ILE A 209 -5.99 -15.99 12.65
N VAL A 210 -5.26 -16.21 13.75
CA VAL A 210 -4.01 -15.51 14.06
C VAL A 210 -2.84 -16.22 13.38
N TRP A 211 -2.21 -15.54 12.44
CA TRP A 211 -1.04 -16.04 11.72
C TRP A 211 0.27 -15.68 12.40
N LYS A 212 0.35 -14.47 12.95
CA LYS A 212 1.52 -13.96 13.65
C LYS A 212 1.07 -13.09 14.80
N LEU A 213 1.70 -13.26 15.96
CA LEU A 213 1.52 -12.41 17.13
C LEU A 213 2.89 -12.17 17.75
N THR A 214 3.39 -10.94 17.65
CA THR A 214 4.60 -10.47 18.33
C THR A 214 4.28 -9.19 19.10
N LYS A 215 5.27 -8.59 19.75
CA LYS A 215 5.11 -7.28 20.39
C LYS A 215 4.84 -6.15 19.41
N ASP A 216 5.29 -6.28 18.17
CA ASP A 216 5.29 -5.19 17.19
C ASP A 216 4.25 -5.39 16.07
N GLU A 217 3.78 -6.62 15.87
CA GLU A 217 2.92 -6.97 14.73
C GLU A 217 1.95 -8.09 15.07
N LEU A 218 0.70 -7.89 14.66
CA LEU A 218 -0.35 -8.88 14.65
C LEU A 218 -0.80 -9.09 13.20
N ILE A 219 -0.81 -10.34 12.74
CA ILE A 219 -1.34 -10.72 11.43
C ILE A 219 -2.51 -11.67 11.65
N VAL A 220 -3.69 -11.28 11.15
CA VAL A 220 -4.92 -12.08 11.26
C VAL A 220 -5.59 -12.29 9.90
N GLU A 221 -6.34 -13.38 9.75
CA GLU A 221 -7.17 -13.69 8.58
C GLU A 221 -8.64 -13.77 9.00
N ASP A 222 -9.55 -13.13 8.26
CA ASP A 222 -11.00 -13.29 8.44
C ASP A 222 -11.59 -14.45 7.61
N ASP A 223 -12.86 -14.76 7.84
CA ASP A 223 -13.60 -15.79 7.10
C ASP A 223 -13.72 -15.51 5.58
N SER A 224 -13.42 -14.29 5.11
CA SER A 224 -13.41 -13.92 3.69
C SER A 224 -12.03 -14.11 3.02
N GLY A 225 -11.03 -14.62 3.77
CA GLY A 225 -9.67 -14.84 3.30
C GLY A 225 -8.86 -13.54 3.18
N ILE A 226 -9.22 -12.50 3.93
CA ILE A 226 -8.49 -11.24 3.97
C ILE A 226 -7.50 -11.28 5.13
N LEU A 227 -6.23 -11.07 4.82
CA LEU A 227 -5.14 -10.87 5.77
C LEU A 227 -5.08 -9.40 6.19
N TYR A 228 -5.06 -9.17 7.49
CA TYR A 228 -4.89 -7.87 8.13
C TYR A 228 -3.55 -7.84 8.83
N TYR A 229 -2.74 -6.84 8.50
CA TYR A 229 -1.49 -6.53 9.20
C TYR A 229 -1.78 -5.37 10.14
N MET A 230 -1.53 -5.59 11.43
CA MET A 230 -1.96 -4.70 12.50
C MET A 230 -0.78 -4.32 13.39
N LYS A 231 -0.78 -3.08 13.87
CA LYS A 231 0.18 -2.57 14.88
C LYS A 231 -0.55 -2.18 16.14
N GLN A 232 0.13 -2.30 17.26
CA GLN A 232 -0.37 -1.86 18.55
C GLN A 232 -0.43 -0.31 18.60
N PHE A 233 -1.50 0.24 19.15
CA PHE A 233 -1.72 1.68 19.36
C PHE A 233 -1.73 2.01 20.86
#